data_AF-A0A0E2H863-F1
#
_entry.id   AF-A0A0E2H863-F1
#
_cell.length_a   1.000
_cell.length_b   1.000
_cell.length_c   1.000
_cell.angle_alpha   90.00
_cell.angle_beta   90.00
_cell.angle_gamma   90.00
#
_symmetry.space_group_name_H-M   'P 1'
#
loop_
_entity.id
_entity.type
_entity.pdbx_description
1 polymer ?
#
loop_
_entity_poly.entity_id
_entity_poly.type
_entity_poly.pdbx_seq_one_letter_code
_entity_poly.pdbx_strand_id
1 'polypeptide(L)'
;MWSKIKHYMKWNFMTGHISIGNLTVYGRNAMHWGVQLHTKKYGYICFRLPFLCDGHWWPLYFYCSPNATPWAATFMIGKKHDYDDWAKSRVRRLCLGHNFDVHGWNKEYECENYDILRGINRSLATRCWYYQKWQKEHPEQD
;
A
#
# COMPACT_ATOMS: atom_id res chain seq x y z
N MET A 1 -13.15 -39.78 -6.82
CA MET A 1 -12.52 -38.74 -7.67
C MET A 1 -12.89 -37.32 -7.23
N TRP A 2 -14.17 -36.91 -7.33
CA TRP A 2 -14.66 -35.53 -7.03
C TRP A 2 -14.13 -34.88 -5.74
N SER A 3 -13.99 -35.62 -4.64
CA SER A 3 -13.43 -35.07 -3.38
C SER A 3 -12.02 -34.50 -3.56
N LYS A 4 -11.11 -35.20 -4.26
CA LYS A 4 -9.75 -34.71 -4.56
C LYS A 4 -9.78 -33.46 -5.46
N ILE A 5 -10.72 -33.38 -6.40
CA ILE A 5 -10.88 -32.20 -7.28
C ILE A 5 -11.40 -31.00 -6.47
N LYS A 6 -12.44 -31.17 -5.64
CA LYS A 6 -12.90 -30.14 -4.70
C LYS A 6 -11.79 -29.70 -3.73
N HIS A 7 -10.96 -30.63 -3.27
CA HIS A 7 -9.80 -30.33 -2.43
C HIS A 7 -8.76 -29.48 -3.19
N TYR A 8 -8.39 -29.89 -4.40
CA TYR A 8 -7.44 -29.16 -5.25
C TYR A 8 -7.93 -27.74 -5.59
N MET A 9 -9.20 -27.59 -5.98
CA MET A 9 -9.78 -26.26 -6.24
C MET A 9 -9.88 -25.42 -4.95
N LYS A 10 -10.21 -26.03 -3.80
CA LYS A 10 -10.31 -25.32 -2.52
C LYS A 10 -8.95 -24.84 -1.99
N TRP A 11 -7.90 -25.64 -2.15
CA TRP A 11 -6.62 -25.43 -1.47
C TRP A 11 -5.46 -24.99 -2.38
N ASN A 12 -5.54 -25.18 -3.70
CA ASN A 12 -4.50 -24.71 -4.64
C ASN A 12 -5.03 -23.53 -5.49
N PHE A 13 -6.21 -23.67 -6.09
CA PHE A 13 -6.76 -22.62 -6.98
C PHE A 13 -7.18 -21.36 -6.20
N MET A 14 -7.68 -21.49 -4.96
CA MET A 14 -8.04 -20.34 -4.12
C MET A 14 -6.89 -19.80 -3.23
N THR A 15 -5.67 -20.33 -3.29
CA THR A 15 -4.55 -19.87 -2.44
C THR A 15 -3.50 -19.06 -3.18
N GLY A 16 -3.22 -19.39 -4.44
CA GLY A 16 -2.27 -18.68 -5.31
C GLY A 16 -2.81 -17.37 -5.90
N HIS A 17 -2.37 -17.06 -7.12
CA HIS A 17 -2.84 -15.94 -7.93
C HIS A 17 -2.84 -16.32 -9.42
N ILE A 18 -3.56 -15.56 -10.25
CA ILE A 18 -3.59 -15.71 -11.70
C ILE A 18 -3.26 -14.35 -12.33
N SER A 19 -2.26 -14.31 -13.21
CA SER A 19 -1.85 -13.10 -13.94
C SER A 19 -2.14 -13.24 -15.43
N ILE A 20 -2.78 -12.22 -16.01
CA ILE A 20 -3.15 -12.12 -17.42
C ILE A 20 -2.66 -10.76 -17.92
N GLY A 21 -1.49 -10.75 -18.56
CA GLY A 21 -0.80 -9.50 -18.92
C GLY A 21 -0.53 -8.64 -17.68
N ASN A 22 -1.03 -7.41 -17.69
CA ASN A 22 -0.84 -6.45 -16.60
C ASN A 22 -1.78 -6.65 -15.40
N LEU A 23 -2.73 -7.60 -15.45
CA LEU A 23 -3.74 -7.84 -14.42
C LEU A 23 -3.40 -9.10 -13.63
N THR A 24 -3.22 -8.98 -12.31
CA THR A 24 -3.13 -10.11 -11.37
C THR A 24 -4.36 -10.15 -10.47
N VAL A 25 -5.00 -11.31 -10.39
CA VAL A 25 -6.07 -11.59 -9.41
C VAL A 25 -5.54 -12.59 -8.39
N TYR A 26 -5.50 -12.20 -7.13
CA TYR A 26 -5.06 -13.03 -6.02
C TYR A 26 -6.21 -13.86 -5.45
N GLY A 27 -5.89 -15.05 -4.97
CA GLY A 27 -6.83 -15.91 -4.26
C GLY A 27 -7.20 -15.39 -2.87
N ARG A 28 -7.96 -16.23 -2.18
CA ARG A 28 -8.43 -16.07 -0.80
C ARG A 28 -7.29 -15.88 0.21
N ASN A 29 -6.16 -16.58 0.00
CA ASN A 29 -5.05 -16.58 0.95
C ASN A 29 -4.11 -15.38 0.75
N ALA A 30 -3.47 -15.27 -0.42
CA ALA A 30 -2.36 -14.33 -0.65
C ALA A 30 -2.67 -12.84 -0.43
N MET A 31 -3.84 -12.35 -0.88
CA MET A 31 -4.27 -10.96 -0.65
C MET A 31 -5.78 -10.83 -0.40
N HIS A 32 -6.43 -11.90 0.07
CA HIS A 32 -7.87 -11.93 0.36
C HIS A 32 -8.76 -11.46 -0.80
N TRP A 33 -8.62 -12.07 -1.99
CA TRP A 33 -9.27 -11.63 -3.22
C TRP A 33 -8.86 -10.21 -3.67
N GLY A 34 -7.58 -9.90 -3.47
CA GLY A 34 -6.94 -8.71 -4.03
C GLY A 34 -6.84 -8.77 -5.56
N VAL A 35 -6.81 -7.61 -6.19
CA VAL A 35 -6.59 -7.42 -7.63
C VAL A 35 -5.55 -6.31 -7.79
N GLN A 36 -4.61 -6.53 -8.70
CA GLN A 36 -3.51 -5.63 -9.02
C GLN A 36 -3.53 -5.40 -10.54
N LEU A 37 -3.60 -4.16 -10.98
CA LEU A 37 -3.54 -3.78 -12.40
C LEU A 37 -2.40 -2.79 -12.64
N HIS A 38 -1.38 -3.19 -13.41
CA HIS A 38 -0.26 -2.32 -13.75
C HIS A 38 -0.57 -1.40 -14.94
N THR A 39 -0.32 -0.10 -14.76
CA THR A 39 -0.58 0.95 -15.77
C THR A 39 0.55 1.97 -15.80
N LYS A 40 0.89 2.50 -16.99
CA LYS A 40 1.93 3.54 -17.13
C LYS A 40 1.59 4.84 -16.38
N LYS A 41 0.30 5.17 -16.23
CA LYS A 41 -0.18 6.45 -15.66
C LYS A 41 -0.37 6.42 -14.13
N TYR A 42 -0.79 5.30 -13.56
CA TYR A 42 -1.13 5.19 -12.13
C TYR A 42 -0.23 4.21 -11.36
N GLY A 43 0.76 3.62 -12.03
CA GLY A 43 1.50 2.47 -11.51
C GLY A 43 0.56 1.28 -11.33
N TYR A 44 0.73 0.58 -10.23
CA TYR A 44 -0.15 -0.49 -9.80
C TYR A 44 -1.38 0.06 -9.08
N ILE A 45 -2.54 -0.14 -9.71
CA ILE A 45 -3.86 0.05 -9.10
C ILE A 45 -4.20 -1.26 -8.37
N CYS A 46 -4.20 -1.22 -7.04
CA CYS A 46 -4.45 -2.38 -6.19
C CYS A 46 -5.77 -2.21 -5.43
N PHE A 47 -6.70 -3.14 -5.56
CA PHE A 47 -7.99 -3.11 -4.87
C PHE A 47 -8.44 -4.51 -4.43
N ARG A 48 -9.56 -4.61 -3.71
CA ARG A 48 -10.04 -5.87 -3.14
C ARG A 48 -11.49 -6.16 -3.52
N LEU A 49 -11.75 -7.39 -3.98
CA LEU A 49 -13.09 -7.85 -4.38
C LEU A 49 -14.01 -8.08 -3.16
N PRO A 50 -15.32 -7.87 -3.29
CA PRO A 50 -16.30 -7.99 -2.20
C PRO A 50 -16.66 -9.46 -1.88
N PHE A 51 -15.65 -10.31 -1.68
CA PHE A 51 -15.79 -11.72 -1.38
C PHE A 51 -15.29 -12.05 0.04
N LEU A 52 -15.98 -12.97 0.71
CA LEU A 52 -15.57 -13.53 2.00
C LEU A 52 -14.28 -14.36 1.87
N CYS A 53 -13.44 -14.32 2.90
CA CYS A 53 -12.34 -15.26 3.06
C CYS A 53 -12.63 -16.15 4.25
N ASP A 54 -12.83 -17.44 3.98
CA ASP A 54 -13.11 -18.48 4.98
C ASP A 54 -14.23 -18.07 5.96
N GLY A 55 -15.34 -17.60 5.38
CA GLY A 55 -16.52 -17.12 6.11
C GLY A 55 -16.46 -15.65 6.56
N HIS A 56 -15.27 -15.04 6.60
CA HIS A 56 -15.05 -13.73 7.22
C HIS A 56 -15.03 -12.58 6.21
N TRP A 57 -15.69 -11.47 6.57
CA TRP A 57 -15.63 -10.22 5.79
C TRP A 57 -14.37 -9.42 6.12
N TRP A 58 -13.34 -9.63 5.31
CA TRP A 58 -12.10 -8.84 5.34
C TRP A 58 -12.31 -7.51 4.62
N PRO A 59 -11.97 -6.38 5.25
CA PRO A 59 -12.71 -4.75 4.53
C PRO A 59 -12.17 -4.40 3.12
N LEU A 60 -12.88 -3.55 2.37
CA LEU A 60 -12.48 -3.18 1.00
C LEU A 60 -11.38 -2.11 1.03
N TYR A 61 -10.30 -2.31 0.27
CA TYR A 61 -9.28 -1.30 -0.01
C TYR A 61 -9.19 -1.00 -1.50
N PHE A 62 -8.68 0.18 -1.83
CA PHE A 62 -8.24 0.61 -3.16
C PHE A 62 -7.06 1.58 -2.99
N TYR A 63 -5.94 1.35 -3.67
CA TYR A 63 -4.77 2.25 -3.65
C TYR A 63 -4.00 2.23 -4.97
N CYS A 64 -3.23 3.29 -5.24
CA CYS A 64 -2.33 3.40 -6.40
C CYS A 64 -0.89 3.58 -5.91
N SER A 65 0.04 2.75 -6.40
CA SER A 65 1.42 2.66 -5.91
C SER A 65 2.42 2.31 -7.02
N PRO A 66 3.68 2.76 -6.95
CA PRO A 66 4.70 2.44 -7.96
C PRO A 66 5.17 0.98 -7.91
N ASN A 67 4.99 0.30 -6.78
CA ASN A 67 5.56 -1.03 -6.49
C ASN A 67 4.52 -2.06 -5.99
N ALA A 68 3.22 -1.82 -6.25
CA ALA A 68 2.10 -2.67 -5.83
C ALA A 68 1.89 -2.84 -4.31
N THR A 69 2.44 -1.95 -3.46
CA THR A 69 2.35 -2.07 -2.00
C THR A 69 1.86 -0.78 -1.31
N PRO A 70 1.15 -0.88 -0.17
CA PRO A 70 0.53 0.29 0.48
C PRO A 70 1.54 1.26 1.13
N TRP A 71 2.75 0.82 1.48
CA TRP A 71 3.77 1.68 2.10
C TRP A 71 4.34 2.75 1.15
N ALA A 72 4.20 2.55 -0.17
CA ALA A 72 4.56 3.53 -1.20
C ALA A 72 3.33 4.07 -1.97
N ALA A 73 2.10 3.76 -1.52
CA ALA A 73 0.89 4.24 -2.16
C ALA A 73 0.78 5.77 -2.10
N THR A 74 0.42 6.40 -3.22
CA THR A 74 0.25 7.86 -3.40
C THR A 74 -1.20 8.27 -3.69
N PHE A 75 -2.12 7.30 -3.58
CA PHE A 75 -3.55 7.48 -3.43
C PHE A 75 -4.07 6.24 -2.70
N MET A 76 -4.97 6.39 -1.73
CA MET A 76 -5.54 5.28 -0.97
C MET A 76 -6.93 5.62 -0.44
N ILE A 77 -7.87 4.66 -0.51
CA ILE A 77 -9.19 4.70 0.12
C ILE A 77 -9.57 3.29 0.61
N GLY A 78 -10.31 3.21 1.73
CA GLY A 78 -10.84 1.94 2.24
C GLY A 78 -9.98 1.19 3.28
N LYS A 79 -10.65 0.26 3.97
CA LYS A 79 -10.25 -0.63 5.09
C LYS A 79 -9.07 -0.20 6.00
N LYS A 80 -9.39 0.69 6.95
CA LYS A 80 -8.95 0.70 8.37
C LYS A 80 -7.58 0.05 8.69
N HIS A 81 -6.52 0.61 8.14
CA HIS A 81 -5.26 0.84 8.85
C HIS A 81 -5.02 2.36 8.77
N ASP A 82 -4.68 2.97 9.91
CA ASP A 82 -4.78 4.38 10.32
C ASP A 82 -5.27 5.49 9.36
N TYR A 83 -5.91 6.50 9.94
CA TYR A 83 -6.07 7.83 9.31
C TYR A 83 -4.74 8.34 8.73
N ASP A 84 -3.65 8.01 9.42
CA ASP A 84 -2.29 8.34 9.06
C ASP A 84 -1.83 7.67 7.74
N ASP A 85 -2.39 6.54 7.29
CA ASP A 85 -2.04 5.95 5.99
C ASP A 85 -2.67 6.71 4.81
N TRP A 86 -3.88 7.27 5.00
CA TRP A 86 -4.45 8.23 4.05
C TRP A 86 -3.62 9.52 3.99
N ALA A 87 -3.24 10.04 5.16
CA ALA A 87 -2.37 11.21 5.27
C ALA A 87 -0.98 10.96 4.64
N LYS A 88 -0.33 9.82 4.94
CA LYS A 88 0.92 9.38 4.30
C LYS A 88 0.74 9.31 2.78
N SER A 89 -0.34 8.72 2.27
CA SER A 89 -0.54 8.64 0.81
C SER A 89 -0.57 10.02 0.14
N ARG A 90 -1.13 11.04 0.81
CA ARG A 90 -1.13 12.43 0.35
C ARG A 90 0.24 13.11 0.49
N VAL A 91 0.94 12.93 1.61
CA VAL A 91 2.29 13.51 1.82
C VAL A 91 3.31 12.91 0.85
N ARG A 92 3.31 11.58 0.66
CA ARG A 92 4.10 10.90 -0.39
C ARG A 92 3.78 11.47 -1.77
N ARG A 93 2.50 11.74 -2.08
CA ARG A 93 2.08 12.32 -3.37
C ARG A 93 2.56 13.76 -3.58
N LEU A 94 2.74 14.53 -2.50
CA LEU A 94 3.29 15.88 -2.56
C LEU A 94 4.82 15.82 -2.76
N CYS A 95 5.55 15.07 -1.93
CA CYS A 95 7.03 15.01 -1.98
C CYS A 95 7.60 14.21 -3.16
N LEU A 96 6.85 13.25 -3.72
CA LEU A 96 7.36 12.28 -4.70
C LEU A 96 6.54 12.24 -6.01
N GLY A 97 5.46 13.03 -6.12
CA GLY A 97 4.53 12.93 -7.24
C GLY A 97 3.83 11.56 -7.32
N HIS A 98 3.59 11.06 -8.53
CA HIS A 98 2.91 9.79 -8.76
C HIS A 98 3.76 8.83 -9.57
N ASN A 99 3.63 7.53 -9.27
CA ASN A 99 4.32 6.46 -10.00
C ASN A 99 5.84 6.69 -10.16
N PHE A 100 6.45 7.27 -9.13
CA PHE A 100 7.88 7.56 -9.07
C PHE A 100 8.70 6.26 -8.91
N ASP A 101 9.96 6.30 -9.34
CA ASP A 101 10.90 5.22 -9.05
C ASP A 101 11.24 5.21 -7.56
N VAL A 102 10.90 4.12 -6.87
CA VAL A 102 11.12 3.91 -5.43
C VAL A 102 12.61 3.95 -5.08
N HIS A 103 13.50 3.58 -5.99
CA HIS A 103 14.95 3.61 -5.82
C HIS A 103 15.62 4.73 -6.64
N GLY A 104 14.81 5.62 -7.23
CA GLY A 104 15.28 6.78 -7.97
C GLY A 104 15.81 7.88 -7.05
N TRP A 105 16.79 8.63 -7.55
CA TRP A 105 17.31 9.83 -6.88
C TRP A 105 16.34 11.01 -6.99
N ASN A 106 16.14 11.72 -5.89
CA ASN A 106 15.35 12.94 -5.82
C ASN A 106 16.26 14.18 -5.85
N LYS A 107 16.01 15.08 -6.80
CA LYS A 107 16.79 16.33 -6.96
C LYS A 107 16.38 17.46 -6.01
N GLU A 108 15.16 17.42 -5.46
CA GLU A 108 14.65 18.46 -4.56
C GLU A 108 15.12 18.24 -3.12
N TYR A 109 15.23 16.97 -2.71
CA TYR A 109 15.65 16.56 -1.37
C TYR A 109 17.07 15.98 -1.30
N GLU A 110 17.81 15.96 -2.42
CA GLU A 110 19.17 15.42 -2.58
C GLU A 110 19.41 14.05 -1.91
N CYS A 111 18.45 13.12 -2.07
CA CYS A 111 18.52 11.76 -1.53
C CYS A 111 17.65 10.78 -2.33
N GLU A 112 17.70 9.47 -2.01
CA GLU A 112 16.83 8.47 -2.63
C GLU A 112 15.36 8.62 -2.21
N ASN A 113 14.44 8.42 -3.17
CA ASN A 113 13.01 8.34 -2.90
C ASN A 113 12.65 7.28 -1.83
N TYR A 114 13.46 6.22 -1.72
CA TYR A 114 13.33 5.19 -0.69
C TYR A 114 13.45 5.78 0.72
N ASP A 115 14.40 6.68 0.96
CA ASP A 115 14.62 7.28 2.27
C ASP A 115 13.62 8.37 2.61
N ILE A 116 13.15 9.13 1.62
CA ILE A 116 12.00 10.03 1.77
C ILE A 116 10.75 9.22 2.18
N LEU A 117 10.49 8.08 1.53
CA LEU A 117 9.40 7.17 1.92
C LEU A 117 9.57 6.62 3.35
N ARG A 118 10.78 6.19 3.74
CA ARG A 118 11.05 5.75 5.12
C ARG A 118 10.81 6.88 6.12
N GLY A 119 11.24 8.10 5.79
CA GLY A 119 11.01 9.31 6.59
C GLY A 119 9.52 9.57 6.82
N ILE A 120 8.74 9.73 5.76
CA ILE A 120 7.28 9.98 5.81
C ILE A 120 6.55 8.88 6.59
N ASN A 121 6.91 7.62 6.37
CA ASN A 121 6.24 6.50 7.02
C ASN A 121 6.58 6.39 8.52
N ARG A 122 7.79 6.79 8.93
CA ARG A 122 8.19 6.86 10.35
C ARG A 122 7.57 8.09 11.04
N SER A 123 7.59 9.26 10.41
CA SER A 123 7.11 10.50 11.01
C SER A 123 5.59 10.51 11.21
N LEU A 124 4.81 10.04 10.24
CA LEU A 124 3.35 9.96 10.37
C LEU A 124 2.87 8.71 11.13
N ALA A 125 3.73 7.72 11.39
CA ALA A 125 3.45 6.70 12.40
C ALA A 125 3.73 7.18 13.84
N THR A 126 4.30 8.39 14.00
CA THR A 126 4.68 8.95 15.30
C THR A 126 4.03 10.32 15.52
N ARG A 127 2.77 10.30 15.98
CA ARG A 127 2.02 11.46 16.50
C ARG A 127 2.74 12.28 17.59
N CYS A 128 3.91 11.84 18.06
CA CYS A 128 4.74 12.53 19.04
C CYS A 128 5.90 13.34 18.41
N TRP A 129 6.47 12.93 17.27
CA TRP A 129 7.86 13.29 16.99
C TRP A 129 8.08 14.71 16.48
N TYR A 130 7.22 15.25 15.60
CA TYR A 130 7.48 16.57 15.02
C TYR A 130 7.33 17.71 16.05
N TYR A 131 6.31 17.64 16.92
CA TYR A 131 6.12 18.63 17.99
C TYR A 131 7.19 18.52 19.09
N GLN A 132 7.52 17.29 19.52
CA GLN A 132 8.57 17.08 20.53
C GLN A 132 9.97 17.45 20.01
N LYS A 133 10.26 17.21 18.73
CA LYS A 133 11.50 17.67 18.10
C LYS A 133 11.51 19.20 17.99
N TRP A 134 10.41 19.80 17.51
CA TRP A 134 10.32 21.25 17.34
C TRP A 134 10.46 22.01 18.67
N GLN A 135 9.75 21.62 19.74
CA GLN A 135 9.93 22.19 21.08
C GLN A 135 11.35 22.00 21.65
N LYS A 136 12.05 20.93 21.26
CA LYS A 136 13.43 20.66 21.69
C LYS A 136 14.47 21.48 20.91
N GLU A 137 14.13 21.92 19.71
CA GLU A 137 14.92 22.86 18.89
C GLU A 137 14.53 24.33 19.14
N HIS A 138 13.32 24.57 19.64
CA HIS A 138 12.73 25.88 19.94
C HIS A 138 12.04 25.83 21.32
N PRO A 139 12.80 25.76 22.44
CA PRO A 139 12.22 25.91 23.76
C PRO A 139 11.62 27.32 23.90
N GLU A 140 10.41 27.41 24.43
CA GLU A 140 9.79 28.69 24.79
C GLU A 140 10.63 29.35 25.90
N GLN A 141 10.87 30.66 25.77
CA GLN A 141 11.72 31.43 26.68
C GLN A 141 10.84 32.22 27.64
N ASP A 142 10.74 31.72 28.88
CA ASP A 142 10.30 32.45 30.08
C ASP A 142 11.44 33.33 30.64
#